data_AF-A0A1F2WKW2-F1
#
_entry.id   AF-A0A1F2WKW2-F1
#
_cell.length_a   1.000
_cell.length_b   1.000
_cell.length_c   1.000
_cell.angle_alpha   90.00
_cell.angle_beta   90.00
_cell.angle_gamma   90.00
#
_symmetry.space_group_name_H-M   'P 1'
#
loop_
_entity.id
_entity.type
_entity.pdbx_description
1 polymer ?
#
loop_
_entity_poly.entity_id
_entity_poly.type
_entity_poly.pdbx_seq_one_letter_code
_entity_poly.pdbx_strand_id
1 'polypeptide(L)'
;MTSLKGISAEMWPYLRMTVPPGAESIKDLEITPGKMLFHSRIYLFGFLPIDHSDLTLIEIRDGEGFVEESPMGSMKLWRHDRRVVTTANGSRIIDYLTFEPRWVKGVTAWFIHTVFQHRHKVIRRRLNEISA
;
A
#
# COMPACT_ATOMS: atom_id res chain seq x y z
N MET A 1 6.23 11.34 -1.15
CA MET A 1 7.33 10.35 -1.18
C MET A 1 6.86 9.15 -1.99
N THR A 2 7.49 8.86 -3.13
CA THR A 2 7.05 7.83 -4.11
C THR A 2 8.13 6.78 -4.39
N SER A 3 9.07 6.58 -3.47
CA SER A 3 10.11 5.55 -3.63
C SER A 3 9.60 4.18 -3.19
N LEU A 4 9.86 3.16 -4.01
CA LEU A 4 9.45 1.77 -3.77
C LEU A 4 10.13 1.15 -2.54
N LYS A 5 11.37 1.57 -2.25
CA LYS A 5 12.06 1.26 -0.98
C LYS A 5 11.35 1.87 0.23
N GLY A 6 10.76 3.05 0.06
CA GLY A 6 9.95 3.71 1.10
C GLY A 6 8.72 2.91 1.47
N ILE A 7 8.00 2.40 0.47
CA ILE A 7 6.77 1.60 0.65
C ILE A 7 7.05 0.28 1.36
N SER A 8 8.13 -0.43 0.97
CA SER A 8 8.52 -1.65 1.68
C SER A 8 8.94 -1.38 3.13
N ALA A 9 9.60 -0.25 3.39
CA ALA A 9 9.99 0.16 4.74
C ALA A 9 8.80 0.64 5.60
N GLU A 10 7.75 1.18 4.99
CA GLU A 10 6.49 1.53 5.66
C GLU A 10 5.73 0.30 6.18
N MET A 11 5.86 -0.83 5.49
CA MET A 11 5.15 -2.08 5.81
C MET A 11 5.96 -3.06 6.67
N TRP A 12 7.28 -2.84 6.79
CA TRP A 12 8.16 -3.59 7.67
C TRP A 12 7.85 -3.29 9.14
N PRO A 13 7.80 -4.28 10.05
CA PRO A 13 8.27 -5.67 9.89
C PRO A 13 7.21 -6.67 9.43
N TYR A 14 5.94 -6.27 9.30
CA TYR A 14 4.86 -7.23 9.09
C TYR A 14 4.78 -7.74 7.65
N LEU A 15 4.92 -6.86 6.66
CA LEU A 15 4.80 -7.22 5.25
C LEU A 15 5.98 -6.70 4.45
N ARG A 16 6.45 -7.52 3.52
CA ARG A 16 7.47 -7.17 2.53
C ARG A 16 6.94 -7.51 1.15
N MET A 17 6.95 -6.53 0.26
CA MET A 17 6.56 -6.69 -1.14
C MET A 17 7.83 -6.80 -2.00
N THR A 18 7.84 -7.70 -2.99
CA THR A 18 8.89 -7.70 -4.01
C THR A 18 8.56 -6.72 -5.11
N VAL A 19 9.57 -5.98 -5.56
CA VAL A 19 9.45 -5.02 -6.65
C VAL A 19 10.24 -5.58 -7.82
N PRO A 20 9.73 -5.49 -9.07
CA PRO A 20 10.49 -5.93 -10.23
C PRO A 20 11.84 -5.21 -10.32
N PRO A 21 12.91 -5.90 -10.74
CA PRO A 21 14.21 -5.28 -10.94
C PRO A 21 14.11 -4.19 -12.02
N GLY A 22 14.49 -2.95 -11.68
CA GLY A 22 14.48 -1.80 -12.59
C GLY A 22 13.51 -0.67 -12.21
N ALA A 23 12.62 -0.86 -11.23
CA ALA A 23 11.75 0.20 -10.71
C ALA A 23 12.28 0.73 -9.36
N GLU A 24 12.91 1.91 -9.36
CA GLU A 24 13.38 2.56 -8.12
C GLU A 24 12.31 3.46 -7.49
N SER A 25 11.45 4.04 -8.34
CA SER A 25 10.31 4.88 -7.97
C SER A 25 9.04 4.41 -8.68
N ILE A 26 7.89 4.57 -8.03
CA ILE A 26 6.58 4.41 -8.70
C ILE A 26 6.46 5.39 -9.89
N LYS A 27 7.19 6.51 -9.83
CA LYS A 27 7.23 7.51 -10.91
C LYS A 27 8.01 7.07 -12.15
N ASP A 28 8.86 6.05 -12.05
CA ASP A 28 9.64 5.54 -13.18
C ASP A 28 8.83 4.53 -14.00
N LEU A 29 7.70 4.07 -13.45
CA LEU A 29 6.75 3.21 -14.14
C LEU A 29 5.75 4.08 -14.89
N GLU A 30 5.48 3.74 -16.14
CA GLU A 30 4.44 4.40 -16.92
C GLU A 30 3.07 4.05 -16.33
N ILE A 31 2.53 4.94 -15.50
CA ILE A 31 1.30 4.68 -14.78
C ILE A 31 0.12 4.92 -15.71
N THR A 32 -0.41 3.83 -16.28
CA THR A 32 -1.67 3.87 -17.02
C THR A 32 -2.82 3.46 -16.08
N PRO A 33 -3.76 4.35 -15.76
CA PRO A 33 -4.93 4.01 -14.95
C PRO A 33 -5.66 2.77 -15.48
N GLY A 34 -5.96 1.81 -14.61
CA GLY A 34 -6.65 0.57 -14.94
C GLY A 34 -5.79 -0.51 -15.60
N LYS A 35 -4.48 -0.28 -15.80
CA LYS A 35 -3.54 -1.34 -16.21
C LYS A 35 -2.68 -1.80 -15.06
N MET A 36 -2.33 -3.08 -15.09
CA MET A 36 -1.36 -3.67 -14.17
C MET A 36 0.00 -2.97 -14.34
N LEU A 37 0.51 -2.38 -13.25
CA LEU A 37 1.83 -1.79 -13.21
C LEU A 37 2.89 -2.88 -13.09
N PHE A 38 2.75 -3.79 -12.12
CA PHE A 38 3.66 -4.92 -11.94
C PHE A 38 3.10 -6.01 -11.04
N HIS A 39 3.61 -7.23 -11.23
CA HIS A 39 3.37 -8.35 -10.33
C HIS A 39 4.31 -8.28 -9.11
N SER A 40 3.74 -8.30 -7.92
CA SER A 40 4.45 -8.28 -6.65
C SER A 40 4.13 -9.51 -5.81
N ARG A 41 5.12 -10.08 -5.13
CA ARG A 41 4.93 -11.13 -4.13
C ARG A 41 4.95 -10.51 -2.73
N ILE A 42 4.01 -10.94 -1.91
CA ILE A 42 3.82 -10.46 -0.54
C ILE A 42 4.33 -11.53 0.42
N TYR A 43 5.27 -11.11 1.25
CA TYR A 43 5.89 -11.94 2.28
C TYR A 43 5.49 -11.41 3.66
N LEU A 44 4.97 -12.30 4.49
CA LEU A 44 4.76 -12.07 5.91
C LEU A 44 6.11 -12.18 6.64
N PHE A 45 6.40 -11.21 7.50
CA PHE A 45 7.69 -11.06 8.19
C PHE A 45 8.92 -11.06 7.27
N GLY A 46 8.72 -10.82 5.97
CA GLY A 46 9.80 -10.80 4.98
C GLY A 46 10.34 -12.16 4.53
N PHE A 47 9.81 -13.28 5.01
CA PHE A 47 10.27 -14.62 4.63
C PHE A 47 9.15 -15.59 4.24
N LEU A 48 7.94 -15.47 4.79
CA LEU A 48 6.85 -16.40 4.51
C LEU A 48 6.02 -15.87 3.33
N PRO A 49 6.08 -16.49 2.13
CA PRO A 49 5.24 -16.06 1.02
C PRO A 49 3.78 -16.34 1.36
N ILE A 50 3.00 -15.29 1.59
CA ILE A 50 1.59 -15.41 1.96
C ILE A 50 0.67 -15.10 0.79
N ASP A 51 1.13 -14.27 -0.16
CA ASP A 51 0.30 -13.87 -1.28
C ASP A 51 1.10 -13.33 -2.47
N HIS A 52 0.40 -13.08 -3.56
CA HIS A 52 0.86 -12.26 -4.67
C HIS A 52 -0.20 -11.19 -4.96
N SER A 53 0.24 -10.06 -5.51
CA SER A 53 -0.59 -8.91 -5.83
C SER A 53 -0.16 -8.33 -7.17
N ASP A 54 -1.11 -8.24 -8.09
CA ASP A 54 -0.92 -7.56 -9.37
C ASP A 54 -1.24 -6.08 -9.19
N LEU A 55 -0.22 -5.27 -8.88
CA LEU A 55 -0.42 -3.87 -8.53
C LEU A 55 -1.10 -3.13 -9.69
N THR A 56 -2.35 -2.73 -9.50
CA THR A 56 -3.15 -2.06 -10.54
C THR A 56 -3.74 -0.79 -9.95
N LEU A 57 -3.33 0.34 -10.50
CA LEU A 57 -3.76 1.65 -10.03
C LEU A 57 -4.93 2.12 -10.89
N ILE A 58 -6.10 2.26 -10.28
CA ILE A 58 -7.32 2.65 -10.98
C ILE A 58 -7.36 4.16 -11.18
N GLU A 59 -6.88 4.93 -10.21
CA GLU A 59 -6.93 6.38 -10.24
C GLU A 59 -5.76 6.96 -9.45
N ILE A 60 -5.12 8.00 -9.99
CA ILE A 60 -4.19 8.86 -9.24
C ILE A 60 -4.81 10.24 -9.16
N ARG A 61 -4.88 10.79 -7.95
CA ARG A 61 -5.26 12.18 -7.71
C ARG A 61 -4.03 12.91 -7.23
N ASP A 62 -3.42 13.71 -8.10
CA ASP A 62 -2.17 14.38 -7.79
C ASP A 62 -2.31 15.27 -6.54
N GLY A 63 -1.46 15.04 -5.54
CA GLY A 63 -1.54 15.70 -4.23
C GLY A 63 -2.70 15.27 -3.30
N GLU A 64 -3.75 14.63 -3.80
CA GLU A 64 -4.94 14.26 -3.03
C GLU A 64 -5.03 12.77 -2.68
N GLY A 65 -4.35 11.88 -3.40
CA GLY A 65 -4.41 10.44 -3.11
C GLY A 65 -4.38 9.52 -4.32
N PHE A 66 -4.81 8.27 -4.13
CA PHE A 66 -4.91 7.28 -5.20
C PHE A 66 -5.92 6.19 -4.85
N VAL A 67 -6.43 5.53 -5.89
CA VAL A 67 -7.23 4.31 -5.79
C VAL A 67 -6.46 3.18 -6.45
N GLU A 68 -6.15 2.18 -5.65
CA GLU A 68 -5.51 0.94 -6.06
C GLU A 68 -6.53 -0.20 -6.00
N GLU A 69 -6.57 -1.04 -7.02
CA GLU A 69 -7.38 -2.25 -7.02
C GLU A 69 -6.54 -3.40 -7.59
N SER A 70 -5.82 -4.07 -6.71
CA SER A 70 -4.85 -5.09 -7.10
C SER A 70 -5.44 -6.47 -6.92
N PRO A 71 -5.53 -7.31 -7.97
CA PRO A 71 -5.86 -8.72 -7.82
C PRO A 71 -4.88 -9.39 -6.86
N MET A 72 -5.41 -10.04 -5.83
CA MET A 72 -4.61 -10.80 -4.86
C MET A 72 -4.98 -12.28 -4.91
N GLY A 73 -4.02 -13.17 -4.67
CA GLY A 73 -4.28 -14.61 -4.59
C GLY A 73 -5.20 -14.96 -3.42
N SER A 74 -4.96 -14.36 -2.25
CA SER A 74 -5.71 -14.65 -1.02
C SER A 74 -7.04 -13.88 -0.92
N MET A 75 -7.23 -12.83 -1.71
CA MET A 75 -8.41 -11.96 -1.66
C MET A 75 -9.16 -11.95 -2.99
N LYS A 76 -10.47 -12.19 -2.94
CA LYS A 76 -11.36 -12.11 -4.10
C LYS A 76 -11.47 -10.67 -4.62
N LEU A 77 -11.42 -9.70 -3.71
CA LEU A 77 -11.38 -8.28 -4.00
C LEU A 77 -10.38 -7.64 -3.06
N TRP A 78 -9.55 -6.75 -3.58
CA TRP A 78 -8.73 -5.84 -2.80
C TRP A 78 -8.75 -4.48 -3.48
N ARG A 79 -9.27 -3.49 -2.76
CA ARG A 79 -9.32 -2.09 -3.19
C ARG A 79 -8.88 -1.20 -2.05
N HIS A 80 -7.86 -0.40 -2.32
CA HIS A 80 -7.29 0.55 -1.38
C HIS A 80 -7.43 1.97 -1.96
N ASP A 81 -8.32 2.78 -1.38
CA ASP A 81 -8.46 4.21 -1.67
C ASP A 81 -7.74 4.99 -0.55
N ARG A 82 -6.61 5.60 -0.90
CA ARG A 82 -5.89 6.52 -0.04
C ARG A 82 -6.29 7.94 -0.40
N ARG A 83 -6.68 8.72 0.60
CA ARG A 83 -6.93 10.17 0.48
C ARG A 83 -6.05 10.95 1.43
N VAL A 84 -5.52 12.06 0.96
CA VAL A 84 -4.76 13.04 1.72
C VAL A 84 -5.59 14.31 1.75
N VAL A 85 -6.08 14.65 2.94
CA VAL A 85 -6.90 15.84 3.16
C VAL A 85 -6.03 16.89 3.86
N THR A 86 -5.87 18.03 3.21
CA THR A 86 -5.22 19.19 3.85
C THR A 86 -6.15 19.74 4.94
N THR A 87 -5.58 19.99 6.11
CA THR A 87 -6.26 20.56 7.28
C THR A 87 -5.54 21.84 7.70
N ALA A 88 -6.19 22.67 8.52
CA ALA A 88 -5.60 23.94 8.97
C ALA A 88 -4.22 23.79 9.65
N ASN A 89 -3.93 22.63 10.23
CA ASN A 89 -2.71 22.37 11.00
C ASN A 89 -1.79 21.31 10.36
N GLY A 90 -1.96 21.00 9.07
CA GLY A 90 -1.15 20.00 8.35
C GLY A 90 -1.99 19.07 7.46
N SER A 91 -1.56 17.84 7.24
CA SER A 91 -2.27 16.90 6.35
C SER A 91 -2.78 15.67 7.11
N ARG A 92 -3.98 15.21 6.75
CA ARG A 92 -4.59 13.98 7.27
C ARG A 92 -4.63 12.93 6.17
N ILE A 93 -4.00 11.78 6.42
CA ILE A 93 -4.04 10.63 5.53
C ILE A 93 -5.17 9.71 6.00
N ILE A 94 -6.06 9.36 5.09
CA ILE A 94 -7.20 8.47 5.31
C ILE A 94 -7.08 7.32 4.32
N ASP A 95 -7.08 6.10 4.83
CA ASP A 95 -7.03 4.88 4.01
C ASP A 95 -8.37 4.14 4.13
N TYR A 96 -9.10 4.06 3.02
CA TYR A 96 -10.31 3.27 2.87
C TYR A 96 -9.95 1.94 2.20
N LEU A 97 -10.16 0.86 2.94
CA LEU A 97 -9.83 -0.49 2.49
C LEU A 97 -11.11 -1.28 2.29
N THR A 98 -11.33 -1.76 1.07
CA THR A 98 -12.41 -2.68 0.73
C THR A 98 -11.77 -3.98 0.29
N PHE A 99 -11.98 -5.05 1.05
CA PHE A 99 -11.39 -6.34 0.74
C PHE A 99 -12.32 -7.50 1.05
N GLU A 100 -12.25 -8.54 0.23
CA GLU A 100 -12.99 -9.78 0.40
C GLU A 100 -12.01 -10.96 0.46
N PRO A 101 -11.65 -11.45 1.66
CA PRO A 101 -10.73 -12.56 1.77
C PRO A 101 -11.45 -13.87 1.45
N ARG A 102 -10.74 -14.81 0.80
CA ARG A 102 -11.34 -16.07 0.34
C ARG A 102 -11.64 -17.06 1.46
N TRP A 103 -10.84 -17.09 2.53
CA TRP A 103 -10.90 -18.18 3.53
C TRP A 103 -11.00 -17.71 4.99
N VAL A 104 -10.37 -16.60 5.40
CA VAL A 104 -10.14 -16.28 6.83
C VAL A 104 -10.61 -14.87 7.24
N LYS A 105 -11.86 -14.52 6.94
CA LYS A 105 -12.42 -13.15 7.08
C LYS A 105 -12.03 -12.38 8.35
N GLY A 106 -12.28 -12.94 9.53
CA GLY A 106 -12.03 -12.24 10.80
C GLY A 106 -10.55 -12.00 11.09
N VAL A 107 -9.72 -13.03 10.91
CA VAL A 107 -8.26 -12.95 11.13
C VAL A 107 -7.62 -12.01 10.11
N THR A 108 -8.03 -12.11 8.85
CA THR A 108 -7.53 -11.22 7.79
C THR A 108 -7.89 -9.77 8.07
N ALA A 109 -9.11 -9.47 8.50
CA ALA A 109 -9.51 -8.09 8.84
C ALA A 109 -8.71 -7.52 10.02
N TRP A 110 -8.54 -8.29 11.10
CA TRP A 110 -7.71 -7.89 12.24
C TRP A 110 -6.25 -7.66 11.85
N PHE A 111 -5.70 -8.56 11.02
CA PHE A 111 -4.34 -8.46 10.53
C PHE A 111 -4.11 -7.23 9.65
N ILE A 112 -4.99 -7.00 8.66
CA ILE A 112 -4.95 -5.80 7.82
C ILE A 112 -5.03 -4.54 8.67
N HIS A 113 -5.95 -4.50 9.64
CA HIS A 113 -6.07 -3.35 10.53
C HIS A 113 -4.76 -3.07 11.29
N THR A 114 -4.14 -4.12 11.86
CA THR A 114 -2.86 -4.02 12.57
C THR A 114 -1.74 -3.49 11.68
N VAL A 115 -1.63 -4.02 10.45
CA VAL A 115 -0.65 -3.57 9.45
C VAL A 115 -0.85 -2.08 9.13
N PHE A 116 -2.08 -1.64 8.91
CA PHE A 116 -2.36 -0.25 8.53
C PHE A 116 -2.16 0.73 9.68
N GLN A 117 -2.50 0.33 10.92
CA GLN A 117 -2.17 1.12 12.10
C GLN A 117 -0.66 1.33 12.24
N HIS A 118 0.13 0.26 12.04
CA HIS A 118 1.58 0.36 12.03
C HIS A 118 2.09 1.26 10.92
N ARG A 119 1.57 1.09 9.70
CA ARG A 119 1.91 1.92 8.54
C ARG A 119 1.64 3.40 8.81
N HIS A 120 0.50 3.75 9.41
CA HIS A 120 0.18 5.13 9.82
C HIS A 120 1.16 5.66 10.87
N LYS A 121 1.57 4.82 11.83
CA LYS A 121 2.56 5.20 12.84
C LYS A 121 3.93 5.50 12.20
N VAL A 122 4.38 4.68 11.25
CA VAL A 122 5.64 4.88 10.52
C VAL A 122 5.57 6.14 9.65
N ILE A 123 4.49 6.33 8.90
CA ILE A 123 4.29 7.53 8.06
C ILE A 123 4.30 8.79 8.92
N ARG A 124 3.55 8.80 10.04
CA ARG A 124 3.52 9.95 10.97
C ARG A 124 4.91 10.26 11.50
N ARG A 125 5.67 9.24 11.88
CA ARG A 125 7.05 9.40 12.37
C ARG A 125 7.96 10.02 11.30
N ARG A 126 7.92 9.50 10.07
CA ARG A 126 8.74 10.03 8.97
C ARG A 126 8.36 11.44 8.56
N LEU A 127 7.07 11.76 8.49
CA LEU A 127 6.61 13.12 8.18
C LEU A 127 7.04 14.12 9.26
N ASN A 128 7.00 13.72 10.54
CA ASN A 128 7.54 14.53 11.62
C ASN A 128 9.07 14.72 11.51
N GLU A 129 9.82 13.68 11.13
CA GLU A 129 11.27 13.74 10.93
C GLU A 129 11.69 14.63 9.75
N ILE A 130 10.82 14.83 8.75
CA ILE A 130 11.08 15.72 7.59
C ILE A 130 10.69 17.17 7.89
N SER A 131 9.82 17.40 8.89
CA SER A 131 9.29 18.71 9.27
C SER A 131 10.07 19.35 10.43
N ALA A 132 11.11 18.69 10.93
CA ALA A 132 12.03 19.14 11.98
C ALA A 132 13.38 19.52 11.38
#